data_AF-A0A6G0UTI0-F1
#
_entry.id   AF-A0A6G0UTI0-F1
#
_cell.length_a   1.000
_cell.length_b   1.000
_cell.length_c   1.000
_cell.angle_alpha   90.00
_cell.angle_beta   90.00
_cell.angle_gamma   90.00
#
_symmetry.space_group_name_H-M   'P 1'
#
loop_
_entity.id
_entity.type
_entity.pdbx_description
1 polymer ?
#
loop_
_entity_poly.entity_id
_entity_poly.type
_entity_poly.pdbx_seq_one_letter_code
_entity_poly.pdbx_strand_id
1 'polypeptide(L)'
;KFLQERLFPDLQKQLEKNGTGWMVGDKPTWLDFLVADVVDNHLYWKEENGDEVPEKILNHREKVFSLPGLENRVDERKNLFPPKDMFKF
;
A
#
# COMPACT_ATOMS: atom_id res chain seq x y z
N LYS A 1 3.64 3.19 14.27
CA LYS A 1 2.48 3.39 15.19
C LYS A 1 1.18 3.85 14.53
N PHE A 2 1.05 5.08 13.98
CA PHE A 2 -0.23 5.55 13.38
C PHE A 2 -0.82 4.57 12.35
N LEU A 3 0.02 4.02 11.47
CA LEU A 3 -0.41 3.07 10.45
C LEU A 3 -1.00 1.80 11.06
N GLN A 4 -0.35 1.22 12.07
CA GLN A 4 -0.81 0.03 12.79
C GLN A 4 -2.05 0.27 13.65
N GLU A 5 -2.02 1.31 14.46
CA GLU A 5 -3.01 1.53 15.51
C GLU A 5 -4.32 2.08 14.98
N ARG A 6 -4.28 2.73 13.80
CA ARG A 6 -5.43 3.43 13.24
C ARG A 6 -5.68 3.09 11.79
N LEU A 7 -4.71 3.34 10.92
CA LEU A 7 -4.95 3.27 9.48
C LEU A 7 -5.29 1.85 9.01
N PHE A 8 -4.46 0.85 9.30
CA PHE A 8 -4.70 -0.52 8.85
C PHE A 8 -5.99 -1.13 9.42
N PRO A 9 -6.34 -0.96 10.71
CA PRO A 9 -7.65 -1.36 11.21
C PRO A 9 -8.82 -0.71 10.46
N ASP A 10 -8.75 0.60 10.19
CA ASP A 10 -9.81 1.32 9.50
C ASP A 10 -9.94 0.89 8.02
N LEU A 11 -8.81 0.68 7.35
CA LEU A 11 -8.78 0.17 5.98
C LEU A 11 -9.34 -1.26 5.87
N GLN A 12 -9.00 -2.14 6.81
CA GLN A 12 -9.55 -3.50 6.85
C GLN A 12 -11.07 -3.48 7.04
N LYS A 13 -11.57 -2.68 7.99
CA LYS A 13 -13.01 -2.48 8.20
C LYS A 13 -13.70 -1.95 6.95
N GLN A 14 -13.07 -1.01 6.23
CA GLN A 14 -13.64 -0.46 5.01
C GLN A 14 -13.71 -1.49 3.89
N LEU A 15 -12.65 -2.27 3.67
CA LEU A 15 -12.62 -3.35 2.69
C LEU A 15 -13.66 -4.43 3.00
N GLU A 16 -13.81 -4.78 4.28
CA GLU A 16 -14.84 -5.71 4.76
C GLU A 16 -16.25 -5.19 4.53
N LYS A 17 -16.50 -3.94 4.90
CA LYS A 17 -17.80 -3.30 4.74
C LYS A 17 -18.21 -3.22 3.27
N ASN A 18 -17.27 -2.96 2.36
CA ASN A 18 -17.56 -2.84 0.94
C ASN A 18 -17.70 -4.22 0.25
N GLY A 19 -16.91 -5.23 0.66
CA GLY A 19 -17.07 -6.62 0.24
C GLY A 19 -16.64 -6.96 -1.20
N THR A 20 -16.34 -5.97 -2.04
CA THR A 20 -15.91 -6.16 -3.45
C THR A 20 -14.39 -6.32 -3.60
N GLY A 21 -13.65 -6.14 -2.51
CA GLY A 21 -12.20 -6.06 -2.50
C GLY A 21 -11.64 -4.75 -3.08
N TRP A 22 -12.48 -3.75 -3.31
CA TRP A 22 -12.09 -2.35 -3.52
C TRP A 22 -12.48 -1.52 -2.30
N MET A 23 -11.90 -0.34 -2.15
CA MET A 23 -12.18 0.57 -1.05
C MET A 23 -13.60 1.13 -1.12
N VAL A 24 -14.10 1.41 -2.33
CA VAL A 24 -15.44 1.98 -2.56
C VAL A 24 -16.05 1.40 -3.83
N GLY A 25 -17.30 0.92 -3.74
CA GLY A 25 -18.03 0.42 -4.91
C GLY A 25 -17.43 -0.86 -5.48
N ASP A 26 -17.66 -1.12 -6.77
CA ASP A 26 -17.30 -2.36 -7.47
C ASP A 26 -16.09 -2.21 -8.41
N LYS A 27 -15.46 -1.03 -8.46
CA LYS A 27 -14.36 -0.70 -9.37
C LYS A 27 -13.23 0.00 -8.62
N PRO A 28 -11.98 -0.08 -9.13
CA PRO A 28 -10.87 0.66 -8.55
C PRO A 28 -11.11 2.18 -8.68
N THR A 29 -10.76 2.89 -7.61
CA THR A 29 -10.80 4.34 -7.50
C THR A 29 -9.42 4.86 -7.14
N TRP A 30 -9.22 6.18 -7.20
CA TRP A 30 -7.98 6.82 -6.76
C TRP A 30 -7.58 6.43 -5.33
N LEU A 31 -8.56 6.10 -4.47
CA LEU A 31 -8.32 5.72 -3.09
C LEU A 31 -7.59 4.37 -2.97
N ASP A 32 -7.92 3.40 -3.83
CA ASP A 32 -7.26 2.10 -3.87
C ASP A 32 -5.77 2.24 -4.21
N PHE A 33 -5.44 3.10 -5.18
CA PHE A 33 -4.05 3.40 -5.53
C PHE A 33 -3.30 4.10 -4.41
N LEU A 34 -3.93 5.07 -3.73
CA LEU A 34 -3.33 5.73 -2.57
C LEU A 34 -3.01 4.75 -1.44
N VAL A 35 -3.95 3.85 -1.12
CA VAL A 35 -3.76 2.84 -0.08
C VAL A 35 -2.63 1.89 -0.47
N ALA A 36 -2.62 1.38 -1.69
CA ALA A 36 -1.56 0.50 -2.18
C ALA A 36 -0.18 1.19 -2.12
N ASP A 37 -0.09 2.47 -2.46
CA ASP A 37 1.17 3.24 -2.42
C ASP A 37 1.67 3.48 -0.99
N VAL A 38 0.78 3.82 -0.05
CA VAL A 38 1.13 3.97 1.38
C VAL A 38 1.67 2.66 1.94
N VAL A 39 1.05 1.53 1.60
CA VAL A 39 1.50 0.20 2.02
C VAL A 39 2.85 -0.12 1.38
N ASP A 40 3.03 0.19 0.11
CA ASP A 40 4.30 -0.04 -0.60
C ASP A 40 5.44 0.77 0.00
N ASN A 41 5.19 2.03 0.36
CA ASN A 41 6.14 2.89 1.09
C ASN A 41 6.49 2.31 2.46
N HIS A 42 5.49 1.85 3.19
CA HIS A 42 5.70 1.23 4.50
C HIS A 42 6.62 0.02 4.43
N LEU A 43 6.41 -0.83 3.41
CA LEU A 43 7.24 -2.01 3.15
C LEU A 43 8.64 -1.66 2.64
N TYR A 44 8.78 -0.60 1.86
CA TYR A 44 10.10 -0.16 1.40
C TYR A 44 11.00 0.25 2.59
N TRP A 45 10.44 0.98 3.55
CA TRP A 45 11.11 1.41 4.79
C TRP A 45 10.85 0.46 5.97
N LYS A 46 10.69 -0.85 5.70
CA LYS A 46 10.29 -1.83 6.73
C LYS A 46 11.30 -1.92 7.89
N GLU A 47 12.59 -1.78 7.62
CA GLU A 47 13.65 -1.83 8.64
C GLU A 47 13.53 -0.66 9.61
N GLU A 48 13.11 0.51 9.13
CA GLU A 48 12.90 1.72 9.91
C GLU A 48 11.52 1.76 10.58
N ASN A 49 10.51 1.17 9.95
CA ASN A 49 9.13 1.20 10.42
C ASN A 49 8.81 0.11 11.46
N GLY A 50 9.46 -1.05 11.41
CA GLY A 50 9.31 -2.16 12.37
C GLY A 50 7.93 -2.82 12.45
N ASP A 51 6.95 -2.32 11.70
CA ASP A 51 5.51 -2.61 11.83
C ASP A 51 5.04 -3.60 10.73
N GLU A 52 4.29 -4.66 11.08
CA GLU A 52 3.80 -5.69 10.13
C GLU A 52 2.51 -5.33 9.39
N VAL A 53 2.47 -5.41 8.06
CA VAL A 53 1.23 -5.11 7.31
C VAL A 53 0.25 -6.29 7.37
N PRO A 54 -1.03 -6.07 7.75
CA PRO A 54 -2.04 -7.13 7.75
C PRO A 54 -2.26 -7.76 6.37
N GLU A 55 -2.47 -9.07 6.32
CA GLU A 55 -2.63 -9.84 5.07
C GLU A 55 -3.72 -9.28 4.15
N LYS A 56 -4.87 -8.88 4.70
CA LYS A 56 -5.95 -8.28 3.90
C LYS A 56 -5.53 -7.00 3.16
N ILE A 57 -4.66 -6.21 3.78
CA ILE A 57 -4.11 -4.99 3.19
C ILE A 57 -3.06 -5.32 2.13
N LEU A 58 -2.24 -6.36 2.37
CA LEU A 58 -1.30 -6.87 1.36
C LEU A 58 -2.04 -7.39 0.12
N ASN A 59 -3.10 -8.18 0.30
CA ASN A 59 -3.92 -8.70 -0.79
C ASN A 59 -4.58 -7.58 -1.59
N HIS A 60 -5.05 -6.52 -0.92
CA HIS A 60 -5.58 -5.34 -1.59
C HIS A 60 -4.51 -4.63 -2.43
N ARG A 61 -3.31 -4.40 -1.87
CA ARG A 61 -2.17 -3.83 -2.59
C ARG A 61 -1.82 -4.66 -3.84
N GLU A 62 -1.74 -5.98 -3.70
CA GLU A 62 -1.44 -6.88 -4.81
C GLU A 62 -2.50 -6.82 -5.91
N LYS A 63 -3.78 -6.78 -5.53
CA LYS A 63 -4.89 -6.63 -6.48
C LYS A 63 -4.80 -5.32 -7.26
N VAL A 64 -4.52 -4.20 -6.58
CA VAL A 64 -4.33 -2.89 -7.22
C VAL A 64 -3.17 -2.94 -8.21
N PHE A 65 -2.03 -3.49 -7.80
CA PHE A 65 -0.84 -3.57 -8.64
C PHE A 65 -0.88 -4.65 -9.73
N SER A 66 -1.92 -5.47 -9.75
CA SER A 66 -2.22 -6.40 -10.85
C SER A 66 -3.06 -5.76 -11.95
N LEU A 67 -3.47 -4.49 -11.79
CA LEU A 67 -4.22 -3.78 -12.82
C LEU A 67 -3.33 -3.46 -14.03
N PRO A 68 -3.89 -3.51 -15.26
CA PRO A 68 -3.16 -3.14 -16.47
C PRO A 68 -2.73 -1.68 -16.41
N GLY A 69 -1.53 -1.39 -16.91
CA GLY A 69 -0.90 -0.06 -16.88
C GLY A 69 -0.01 0.20 -15.66
N LEU A 70 0.13 -0.76 -14.73
CA LEU A 70 1.02 -0.67 -13.57
C LEU A 70 2.18 -1.68 -13.61
N GLU A 71 2.43 -2.29 -14.78
CA GLU A 71 3.44 -3.34 -14.98
C GLU A 71 4.85 -2.82 -14.67
N ASN A 72 5.14 -1.57 -15.06
CA ASN A 72 6.47 -0.96 -14.93
C ASN A 72 6.66 -0.16 -13.63
N ARG A 73 5.67 -0.15 -12.72
CA ARG A 73 5.68 0.74 -11.55
C ARG A 73 6.94 0.58 -10.68
N VAL A 74 7.46 -0.63 -10.56
CA VAL A 74 8.60 -0.95 -9.69
C VAL A 74 9.87 -0.28 -10.22
N ASP A 75 10.03 -0.25 -11.54
CA ASP A 75 11.19 0.37 -12.17
C ASP A 75 11.07 1.89 -12.20
N GLU A 76 9.86 2.41 -12.36
CA GLU A 76 9.60 3.86 -12.23
C GLU A 76 9.79 4.36 -10.79
N ARG A 77 9.39 3.57 -9.78
CA ARG A 77 9.57 3.92 -8.35
C ARG A 77 11.03 3.99 -7.93
N LYS A 78 11.89 3.09 -8.42
CA LYS A 78 13.33 3.11 -8.10
C LYS A 78 14.00 4.45 -8.49
N ASN A 79 13.43 5.17 -9.44
CA ASN A 79 13.92 6.48 -9.85
C ASN A 79 13.39 7.63 -8.97
N LEU A 80 12.33 7.40 -8.18
CA LEU A 80 11.68 8.42 -7.34
C LEU A 80 12.14 8.38 -5.89
N PHE A 81 12.51 7.21 -5.39
CA PHE A 81 13.09 7.10 -4.05
C PHE A 81 14.60 7.15 -4.14
N PRO A 82 15.25 8.06 -3.40
CA PRO A 82 16.70 8.04 -3.33
C PRO A 82 17.16 6.68 -2.76
N PRO A 83 18.35 6.21 -3.20
CA PRO A 83 18.98 5.04 -2.63
C PRO A 83 18.98 5.09 -1.09
N LYS A 84 18.68 3.96 -0.42
CA LYS A 84 18.58 3.92 1.04
C LYS A 84 19.85 4.42 1.76
N ASP A 85 21.01 4.26 1.12
CA ASP A 85 22.31 4.70 1.61
C ASP A 85 22.57 6.21 1.43
N MET A 86 21.66 6.95 0.78
CA MET A 86 21.73 8.40 0.63
C MET A 86 21.40 9.16 1.93
N PHE A 87 20.57 8.58 2.81
CA PHE A 87 20.19 9.18 4.08
C PHE A 87 20.75 8.37 5.25
N LYS A 88 22.07 8.43 5.43
CA LYS A 88 22.71 7.94 6.66
C LYS A 88 22.55 9.01 7.73
N PHE A 89 21.68 8.77 8.70
CA PHE A 89 21.55 9.56 9.93
C PHE A 89 22.46 9.00 11.02
#